data_AF-A0A6A3G4E3-F1
#
_entry.id   AF-A0A6A3G4E3-F1
#
_cell.length_a   1.000
_cell.length_b   1.000
_cell.length_c   1.000
_cell.angle_alpha   90.00
_cell.angle_beta   90.00
_cell.angle_gamma   90.00
#
_symmetry.space_group_name_H-M   'P 1'
#
loop_
_entity.id
_entity.type
_entity.pdbx_description
1 polymer ?
#
loop_
_entity_poly.entity_id
_entity_poly.type
_entity_poly.pdbx_seq_one_letter_code
_entity_poly.pdbx_strand_id
1 'polypeptide(L)'
;MSKNKLSDSVVDKLSFNGNKNMFAAYKEKLKAHLKAMSDALVVTELQAKRRRPVARYEDALVQEPVLEEPGPGASVEDQEYYALQVAFANNQQSHIK
;
A
#
# COMPACT_ATOMS: atom_id res chain seq x y z
N MET A 1 -19.17 9.27 1.36
CA MET A 1 -18.02 8.98 0.46
C MET A 1 -16.96 10.06 0.66
N SER A 2 -16.08 9.91 1.65
CA SER A 2 -14.98 10.86 1.85
C SER A 2 -13.93 10.59 0.79
N LYS A 3 -13.85 11.44 -0.22
CA LYS A 3 -12.71 11.45 -1.14
C LYS A 3 -11.51 11.81 -0.28
N ASN A 4 -10.57 10.87 -0.08
CA ASN A 4 -9.28 11.16 0.51
C ASN A 4 -8.64 12.26 -0.34
N LYS A 5 -8.83 13.52 0.06
CA LYS A 5 -8.03 14.64 -0.42
C LYS A 5 -6.63 14.38 0.11
N LEU A 6 -5.82 13.66 -0.67
CA LEU A 6 -4.38 13.83 -0.61
C LEU A 6 -4.17 15.34 -0.70
N SER A 7 -3.73 15.96 0.40
CA SER A 7 -3.59 17.41 0.49
C SER A 7 -2.76 17.87 -0.70
N ASP A 8 -3.20 18.92 -1.40
CA ASP A 8 -2.54 19.44 -2.62
C ASP A 8 -1.01 19.61 -2.46
N SER A 9 -0.54 19.85 -1.22
CA SER A 9 0.86 19.88 -0.81
C SER A 9 1.68 18.60 -1.07
N VAL A 10 1.09 17.41 -0.92
CA VAL A 10 1.77 16.12 -1.14
C VAL A 10 1.87 15.84 -2.63
N VAL A 11 0.82 16.16 -3.39
CA VAL A 11 0.76 16.01 -4.85
C VAL A 11 1.81 16.93 -5.50
N ASP A 12 1.87 18.21 -5.11
CA ASP A 12 2.90 19.15 -5.60
C ASP A 12 4.33 18.70 -5.28
N LYS A 13 4.54 18.01 -4.16
CA LYS A 13 5.86 17.47 -3.79
C LYS A 13 6.26 16.24 -4.61
N LEU A 14 5.31 15.52 -5.17
CA LEU A 14 5.53 14.31 -5.99
C LEU A 14 5.31 14.57 -7.48
N SER A 15 5.20 15.84 -7.88
CA SER A 15 5.17 16.27 -9.27
C SER A 15 6.58 16.22 -9.88
N PHE A 16 6.70 15.61 -11.06
CA PHE A 16 7.92 15.68 -11.86
C PHE A 16 7.82 16.82 -12.87
N ASN A 17 8.79 17.74 -12.84
CA ASN A 17 8.80 18.92 -13.71
C ASN A 17 9.41 18.67 -15.11
N GLY A 18 9.70 17.41 -15.47
CA GLY A 18 10.26 17.05 -16.79
C GLY A 18 11.79 17.14 -16.90
N ASN A 19 12.49 17.66 -15.87
CA ASN A 19 13.94 17.78 -15.91
C ASN A 19 14.63 16.41 -15.73
N LYS A 20 15.20 15.88 -16.81
CA LYS A 20 15.90 14.58 -16.84
C LYS A 20 17.03 14.47 -15.81
N ASN A 21 17.74 15.56 -15.52
CA ASN A 21 18.84 15.56 -14.54
C ASN A 21 18.32 15.36 -13.10
N MET A 22 17.05 15.66 -12.86
CA MET A 22 16.38 15.51 -11.55
C MET A 22 15.57 14.23 -11.44
N PHE A 23 15.48 13.43 -12.52
CA PHE A 23 14.65 12.23 -12.57
C PHE A 23 15.07 11.17 -11.55
N ALA A 24 16.37 10.96 -11.35
CA ALA A 24 16.87 10.01 -10.36
C ALA A 24 16.45 10.39 -8.93
N ALA A 25 16.64 11.65 -8.55
CA ALA A 25 16.24 12.17 -7.24
C ALA A 25 14.71 12.12 -7.06
N TYR A 26 13.96 12.42 -8.12
CA TYR A 26 12.51 12.29 -8.14
C TYR A 26 12.06 10.84 -7.89
N LYS A 27 12.66 9.87 -8.58
CA LYS A 27 12.36 8.44 -8.41
C LYS A 27 12.62 7.96 -6.99
N GLU A 28 13.74 8.36 -6.39
CA GLU A 28 14.04 8.01 -4.99
C GLU A 28 13.05 8.63 -4.01
N LYS A 29 12.63 9.88 -4.24
CA LYS A 29 11.57 10.54 -3.45
C LYS A 29 10.24 9.80 -3.55
N LEU A 30 9.86 9.37 -4.76
CA LEU A 30 8.63 8.60 -4.98
C LEU A 30 8.67 7.26 -4.24
N LYS A 31 9.77 6.51 -4.33
CA LYS A 31 9.97 5.26 -3.58
C LYS A 31 9.87 5.49 -2.07
N ALA A 32 10.56 6.50 -1.54
CA ALA A 32 10.53 6.82 -0.12
C ALA A 32 9.11 7.15 0.37
N HIS A 33 8.32 7.85 -0.45
CA HIS A 33 6.92 8.14 -0.12
C HIS A 33 6.05 6.88 -0.09
N LEU A 34 6.17 6.02 -1.10
CA LEU A 34 5.45 4.74 -1.15
C LEU A 34 5.79 3.86 0.07
N LYS A 35 7.07 3.87 0.49
CA LYS A 35 7.52 3.20 1.71
C LYS A 35 6.87 3.73 2.96
N ALA A 36 6.88 5.06 3.13
CA ALA A 36 6.24 5.69 4.27
C ALA A 36 4.73 5.38 4.35
N MET A 37 4.03 5.34 3.22
CA MET A 37 2.62 4.94 3.18
C MET A 37 2.41 3.47 3.57
N SER A 38 3.26 2.57 3.07
CA SER A 38 3.21 1.16 3.42
C SER A 38 3.49 0.92 4.90
N ASP A 39 4.47 1.59 5.49
CA ASP A 39 4.80 1.49 6.91
C ASP A 39 3.70 2.11 7.79
N ALA A 40 3.11 3.24 7.38
CA ALA A 40 1.99 3.86 8.09
C ALA A 40 0.78 2.91 8.17
N LEU A 41 0.49 2.19 7.09
CA LEU A 41 -0.56 1.18 7.09
C LEU A 41 -0.27 0.04 8.07
N VAL A 42 0.96 -0.48 8.11
CA VAL A 42 1.35 -1.52 9.08
C VAL A 42 1.09 -1.04 10.50
N VAL A 43 1.41 0.22 10.80
CA VAL A 43 1.12 0.81 12.11
C VAL A 43 -0.39 0.87 12.38
N THR A 44 -1.20 1.33 11.41
CA THR A 44 -2.67 1.40 11.55
C THR A 44 -3.28 0.03 11.81
N GLU A 45 -2.88 -1.01 11.08
CA GLU A 45 -3.41 -2.37 11.29
C GLU A 45 -3.00 -2.93 12.66
N LEU A 46 -1.75 -2.70 13.09
CA LEU A 46 -1.29 -3.10 14.43
C LEU A 46 -2.05 -2.36 15.54
N GLN A 47 -2.33 -1.07 15.38
CA GLN A 47 -3.15 -0.29 16.32
C GLN A 47 -4.59 -0.81 16.39
N ALA A 48 -5.13 -1.29 15.28
CA ALA A 48 -6.43 -1.94 15.21
C ALA A 48 -6.42 -3.39 15.76
N LYS A 49 -5.30 -3.86 16.35
CA LYS A 49 -5.08 -5.24 16.82
C LYS A 49 -5.23 -6.31 15.71
N ARG A 50 -5.06 -5.90 14.45
CA ARG A 50 -5.07 -6.82 13.31
C ARG A 50 -3.64 -7.29 13.02
N ARG A 51 -3.52 -8.39 12.27
CA ARG A 51 -2.21 -8.92 11.87
C ARG A 51 -1.53 -8.00 10.85
N ARG A 52 -0.20 -8.06 10.75
CA ARG A 52 0.55 -7.23 9.78
C ARG A 52 0.17 -7.59 8.33
N PRO A 53 -0.10 -6.61 7.46
CA PRO A 53 -0.34 -6.86 6.05
C PRO A 53 0.75 -7.72 5.41
N VAL A 54 0.33 -8.70 4.59
CA VAL A 54 1.23 -9.65 3.91
C VAL A 54 1.98 -9.02 2.73
N ALA A 55 1.41 -7.97 2.12
CA ALA A 55 2.01 -7.30 0.97
C ALA A 55 2.44 -5.87 1.33
N ARG A 56 3.70 -5.51 1.07
CA ARG A 56 4.14 -4.12 0.97
C ARG A 56 4.25 -3.71 -0.49
N TYR A 57 4.32 -2.40 -0.74
CA TYR A 57 4.54 -1.92 -2.10
C TYR A 57 5.85 -2.47 -2.71
N GLU A 58 6.89 -2.69 -1.90
CA GLU A 58 8.16 -3.27 -2.33
C GLU A 58 7.97 -4.69 -2.87
N ASP A 59 7.13 -5.48 -2.19
CA ASP A 59 6.83 -6.87 -2.57
C ASP A 59 5.97 -6.92 -3.84
N ALA A 60 5.00 -6.01 -3.96
CA ALA A 60 4.12 -5.90 -5.13
C ALA A 60 4.85 -5.53 -6.43
N LEU A 61 6.05 -4.94 -6.34
CA LEU A 61 6.90 -4.67 -7.51
C LEU A 61 7.64 -5.92 -8.01
N VAL A 62 7.80 -6.94 -7.17
CA VAL A 62 8.60 -8.14 -7.46
C VAL A 62 7.70 -9.30 -7.87
N GLN A 63 6.55 -9.47 -7.20
CA GLN A 63 5.64 -10.58 -7.43
C GLN A 63 4.21 -10.23 -7.04
N GLU A 64 3.24 -10.95 -7.61
CA GLU A 64 1.87 -10.85 -7.13
C GLU A 64 1.79 -11.34 -5.67
N PRO A 65 1.10 -10.60 -4.79
CA PRO A 65 0.99 -11.00 -3.39
C PRO A 65 0.18 -12.29 -3.28
N VAL A 66 0.78 -13.30 -2.65
CA VAL A 66 0.10 -14.56 -2.33
C VAL A 66 -0.59 -14.39 -0.98
N LEU A 67 -1.91 -14.50 -0.98
CA LEU A 67 -2.73 -14.47 0.23
C LEU A 67 -3.21 -15.88 0.53
N GLU A 68 -3.01 -16.35 1.75
CA GLU A 68 -3.52 -17.65 2.18
C GLU A 68 -5.00 -17.53 2.53
N GLU A 69 -5.84 -18.31 1.85
CA GLU A 69 -7.27 -18.38 2.13
C GLU A 69 -7.51 -18.98 3.53
N PRO A 70 -8.45 -18.42 4.31
CA PRO A 70 -8.82 -19.00 5.60
C PRO A 70 -9.38 -20.42 5.41
N GLY A 71 -8.81 -21.38 6.13
CA GLY A 71 -9.24 -22.78 6.07
C GLY A 71 -10.64 -23.01 6.67
N PRO A 72 -11.21 -24.21 6.47
CA PRO A 72 -12.48 -24.58 7.06
C PRO A 72 -12.42 -24.51 8.59
N GLY A 73 -13.31 -23.72 9.20
CA GLY A 73 -13.33 -23.46 10.64
C GLY A 73 -12.62 -22.18 11.07
N ALA A 74 -12.12 -21.37 10.13
CA ALA A 74 -11.56 -20.05 10.42
C ALA A 74 -12.58 -19.16 11.15
N SER A 75 -12.07 -18.37 12.11
CA SER A 75 -12.90 -17.43 12.86
C SER A 75 -13.43 -16.30 11.96
N VAL A 76 -14.48 -15.61 12.41
CA VAL A 76 -14.98 -14.41 11.71
C VAL A 76 -13.86 -13.36 11.57
N GLU A 77 -13.02 -13.20 12.59
CA GLU A 77 -11.88 -12.28 12.57
C GLU A 77 -10.85 -12.66 11.50
N ASP A 78 -10.56 -13.96 11.32
CA ASP A 78 -9.65 -14.44 10.27
C ASP A 78 -10.22 -14.18 8.86
N GLN A 79 -11.54 -14.30 8.70
CA GLN A 79 -12.21 -14.01 7.42
C GLN A 79 -12.23 -12.52 7.10
N GLU A 80 -12.55 -11.66 8.08
CA GLU A 80 -12.50 -10.20 7.93
C GLU A 80 -11.08 -9.73 7.62
N TYR A 81 -10.10 -10.33 8.27
CA TYR A 81 -8.70 -10.04 8.05
C TYR A 81 -8.25 -10.42 6.63
N TYR A 82 -8.62 -11.61 6.16
CA TYR A 82 -8.36 -12.03 4.78
C TYR A 82 -9.02 -11.08 3.76
N ALA A 83 -10.28 -10.68 3.99
CA ALA A 83 -10.97 -9.74 3.11
C ALA A 83 -10.25 -8.38 3.02
N LEU A 84 -9.71 -7.87 4.14
CA LEU A 84 -8.88 -6.66 4.16
C LEU A 84 -7.59 -6.83 3.36
N GLN A 85 -6.91 -7.97 3.48
CA GLN A 85 -5.71 -8.25 2.70
C GLN A 85 -5.99 -8.31 1.19
N VAL A 86 -7.09 -8.95 0.79
CA VAL A 86 -7.53 -9.01 -0.62
C VAL A 86 -7.84 -7.62 -1.15
N ALA A 87 -8.60 -6.82 -0.40
CA ALA A 87 -8.93 -5.44 -0.79
C ALA A 87 -7.66 -4.60 -0.96
N PHE A 88 -6.67 -4.78 -0.07
CA PHE A 88 -5.40 -4.08 -0.16
C PHE A 88 -4.57 -4.51 -1.38
N ALA A 89 -4.42 -5.82 -1.60
CA ALA A 89 -3.71 -6.35 -2.76
C ALA A 89 -4.31 -5.84 -4.08
N ASN A 90 -5.65 -5.84 -4.19
CA ASN A 90 -6.36 -5.32 -5.36
C ASN A 90 -6.13 -3.81 -5.55
N ASN A 91 -6.19 -3.04 -4.46
CA ASN A 91 -5.92 -1.60 -4.53
C ASN A 91 -4.49 -1.31 -5.00
N GLN A 92 -3.50 -2.06 -4.52
CA GLN A 92 -2.11 -1.91 -4.95
C GLN A 92 -1.92 -2.28 -6.43
N GLN A 93 -2.48 -3.41 -6.88
CA GLN A 93 -2.42 -3.82 -8.29
C GLN A 93 -3.04 -2.77 -9.23
N SER A 94 -4.10 -2.08 -8.79
CA SER A 94 -4.76 -1.02 -9.57
C SER A 94 -3.88 0.21 -9.85
N HIS A 95 -2.77 0.35 -9.11
CA HIS A 95 -1.80 1.42 -9.31
C HIS A 95 -0.56 0.97 -10.11
N ILE A 96 -0.43 -0.32 -10.39
CA ILE A 96 0.70 -0.92 -11.12
C ILE A 96 0.31 -1.27 -12.57
N LYS A 97 -0.94 -1.72 -12.79
CA LYS A 97 -1.51 -2.01 -14.12
C LYS A 97 -2.13 -0.76 -14.73
#